data_AF-A0A970J6P9-F1
#
_entry.id   AF-A0A970J6P9-F1
#
_cell.length_a   1.000
_cell.length_b   1.000
_cell.length_c   1.000
_cell.angle_alpha   90.00
_cell.angle_beta   90.00
_cell.angle_gamma   90.00
#
_symmetry.space_group_name_H-M   'P 1'
#
loop_
_entity.id
_entity.type
_entity.pdbx_description
1 polymer ?
#
loop_
_entity_poly.entity_id
_entity_poly.type
_entity_poly.pdbx_seq_one_letter_code
_entity_poly.pdbx_strand_id
1 'polypeptide(L)'
;MYSVALEFETEQAMQAAADKLWNKHGITGELEMFPTPSGAFRLHIYSEKPIKDSILEKLPGKRVQIKGSFGSAVRAEVPSGDN
;
A
#
# COMPACT_ATOMS: atom_id res chain seq x y z
N MET A 1 10.94 -13.20 2.11
CA MET A 1 9.91 -12.48 1.32
C MET A 1 9.95 -11.03 1.72
N TYR A 2 10.07 -10.12 0.76
CA TYR A 2 10.08 -8.68 1.00
C TYR A 2 8.68 -8.16 0.76
N SER A 3 8.10 -7.51 1.76
CA SER A 3 6.78 -6.90 1.61
C SER A 3 6.88 -5.40 1.88
N VAL A 4 6.29 -4.61 0.99
CA VAL A 4 6.22 -3.15 1.11
C VAL A 4 4.81 -2.71 0.84
N ALA A 5 4.28 -1.80 1.66
CA ALA A 5 3.01 -1.16 1.38
C ALA A 5 3.22 0.31 1.06
N LEU A 6 2.47 0.78 0.07
CA LEU A 6 2.41 2.15 -0.35
C LEU A 6 0.96 2.60 -0.27
N GLU A 7 0.75 3.80 0.26
CA GLU A 7 -0.56 4.45 0.30
C GLU A 7 -0.56 5.63 -0.67
N PHE A 8 -1.63 5.73 -1.44
CA PHE A 8 -1.84 6.69 -2.50
C PHE A 8 -3.14 7.44 -2.26
N GLU A 9 -3.17 8.72 -2.56
CA GLU A 9 -4.40 9.50 -2.48
C GLU A 9 -5.34 9.23 -3.67
N THR A 10 -4.80 8.71 -4.78
CA THR A 10 -5.55 8.47 -6.02
C THR A 10 -5.23 7.11 -6.62
N GLU A 11 -6.23 6.50 -7.26
CA GLU A 11 -6.09 5.22 -7.96
C GLU A 11 -5.08 5.30 -9.11
N GLN A 12 -5.06 6.42 -9.85
CA GLN A 12 -4.11 6.63 -10.94
C GLN A 12 -2.66 6.59 -10.46
N ALA A 13 -2.36 7.20 -9.30
CA ALA A 13 -1.02 7.15 -8.72
C ALA A 13 -0.63 5.73 -8.30
N MET A 14 -1.59 4.97 -7.75
CA MET A 14 -1.41 3.57 -7.38
C MET A 14 -1.10 2.69 -8.61
N GLN A 15 -1.91 2.79 -9.68
CA GLN A 15 -1.69 2.03 -10.91
C GLN A 15 -0.35 2.39 -11.56
N ALA A 16 -0.01 3.68 -11.65
CA ALA A 16 1.27 4.12 -12.19
C ALA A 16 2.47 3.59 -11.37
N ALA A 17 2.31 3.44 -10.05
CA ALA A 17 3.34 2.86 -9.21
C ALA A 17 3.48 1.35 -9.40
N ALA A 18 2.36 0.61 -9.49
CA ALA A 18 2.36 -0.82 -9.80
C ALA A 18 3.00 -1.10 -11.16
N ASP A 19 2.65 -0.31 -12.19
CA ASP A 19 3.22 -0.43 -13.52
C ASP A 19 4.74 -0.16 -13.52
N LYS A 20 5.20 0.88 -12.82
CA LYS A 20 6.63 1.15 -12.66
C LYS A 20 7.35 0.00 -11.94
N LEU A 21 6.74 -0.58 -10.91
CA LEU A 21 7.34 -1.71 -10.20
C LEU A 21 7.49 -2.92 -11.13
N TRP A 22 6.46 -3.23 -11.93
CA TRP A 22 6.47 -4.35 -12.86
C TRP A 22 7.36 -4.12 -14.08
N ASN A 23 7.10 -3.08 -14.86
CA ASN A 23 7.78 -2.79 -16.13
C ASN A 23 9.18 -2.22 -15.95
N LYS A 24 9.36 -1.29 -15.00
CA LYS A 24 10.63 -0.55 -14.87
C LYS A 24 11.63 -1.23 -13.96
N HIS A 25 11.14 -1.89 -12.91
CA HIS A 25 11.99 -2.50 -11.91
C HIS A 25 12.00 -4.03 -11.96
N GLY A 26 11.16 -4.65 -12.79
CA GLY A 26 11.10 -6.10 -12.95
C GLY A 26 10.79 -6.79 -11.62
N ILE A 27 9.97 -6.14 -10.78
CA ILE A 27 9.55 -6.72 -9.52
C ILE A 27 8.66 -7.92 -9.84
N THR A 28 9.15 -9.10 -9.48
CA THR A 28 8.43 -10.36 -9.60
C THR A 28 7.80 -10.72 -8.26
N GLY A 29 6.47 -10.82 -8.25
CA GLY A 29 5.71 -11.15 -7.05
C GLY A 29 4.24 -10.76 -7.15
N GLU A 30 3.60 -10.57 -6.00
CA GLU A 30 2.16 -10.27 -5.88
C GLU A 30 1.93 -8.79 -5.51
N LEU A 31 0.96 -8.18 -6.15
CA LEU A 31 0.55 -6.79 -5.93
C LEU A 31 -0.91 -6.79 -5.54
N GLU A 32 -1.23 -6.55 -4.26
CA GLU A 32 -2.62 -6.37 -3.82
C GLU A 32 -2.96 -4.89 -3.78
N MET A 33 -4.06 -4.53 -4.46
CA MET A 33 -4.58 -3.16 -4.50
C MET A 33 -5.93 -3.13 -3.81
N PHE A 34 -6.09 -2.27 -2.82
CA PHE A 34 -7.37 -2.11 -2.17
C PHE A 34 -7.63 -0.67 -1.75
N PRO A 35 -8.86 -0.17 -1.91
CA PRO A 35 -9.27 1.09 -1.33
C PRO A 35 -9.38 0.96 0.19
N THR A 36 -8.93 1.99 0.90
CA THR A 36 -9.04 2.11 2.36
C THR A 36 -10.32 2.87 2.72
N PRO A 37 -10.89 2.64 3.93
CA PRO A 37 -12.09 3.35 4.38
C PRO A 37 -11.88 4.86 4.55
N SER A 38 -10.62 5.33 4.59
CA SER A 38 -10.27 6.75 4.63
C SER A 38 -10.33 7.44 3.26
N GLY A 39 -10.61 6.70 2.17
CA GLY A 39 -10.63 7.22 0.81
C GLY A 39 -9.26 7.23 0.12
N ALA A 40 -8.22 6.73 0.77
CA ALA A 40 -6.92 6.47 0.16
C ALA A 40 -6.86 5.06 -0.47
N PHE A 41 -5.90 4.82 -1.35
CA PHE A 41 -5.67 3.56 -2.03
C PHE A 41 -4.39 2.93 -1.51
N ARG A 42 -4.44 1.67 -1.12
CA ARG A 42 -3.29 0.94 -0.58
C ARG A 42 -2.84 -0.13 -1.56
N LEU A 43 -1.54 -0.11 -1.85
CA LEU A 43 -0.86 -1.11 -2.66
C LEU A 43 0.07 -1.90 -1.75
N HIS A 44 -0.20 -3.18 -1.57
CA HIS A 44 0.72 -4.11 -0.95
C HIS A 44 1.53 -4.80 -2.05
N ILE A 45 2.83 -4.79 -1.89
CA ILE A 45 3.78 -5.40 -2.81
C ILE A 45 4.50 -6.50 -2.06
N TYR A 46 4.30 -7.74 -2.48
CA TYR A 46 5.05 -8.89 -2.01
C TYR A 46 6.01 -9.28 -3.11
N SER A 47 7.30 -9.13 -2.85
CA SER A 47 8.35 -9.44 -3.79
C SER A 47 9.25 -10.54 -3.25
N GLU A 48 9.67 -11.41 -4.15
CA GLU A 48 10.70 -12.40 -3.84
C GLU A 48 12.07 -11.71 -3.67
N LYS A 49 12.28 -10.61 -4.40
CA LYS A 49 13.51 -9.81 -4.38
C LYS A 49 13.34 -8.54 -3.53
N PRO A 50 14.44 -8.05 -2.90
CA PRO A 50 14.41 -6.79 -2.19
C PRO A 50 14.15 -5.61 -3.14
N ILE A 51 13.18 -4.79 -2.79
CA ILE A 51 12.92 -3.51 -3.47
C ILE A 51 13.87 -2.47 -2.88
N LYS A 52 14.64 -1.79 -3.73
CA LYS A 52 15.56 -0.74 -3.27
C LYS A 52 14.79 0.48 -2.77
N ASP A 53 15.25 1.10 -1.69
CA ASP A 53 14.64 2.30 -1.12
C ASP A 53 14.57 3.45 -2.11
N SER A 54 15.62 3.59 -2.94
CA SER A 54 15.69 4.58 -4.02
C SER A 54 14.58 4.44 -5.09
N ILE A 55 13.96 3.25 -5.21
CA ILE A 55 12.78 3.03 -6.06
C ILE A 55 11.55 3.51 -5.33
N LEU A 56 11.39 3.12 -4.07
CA LEU A 56 10.25 3.48 -3.22
C LEU A 56 10.14 5.01 -3.05
N GLU A 57 11.28 5.70 -2.90
CA GLU A 57 11.35 7.17 -2.83
C GLU A 57 10.96 7.87 -4.14
N LYS A 58 11.04 7.17 -5.28
CA LYS A 58 10.64 7.70 -6.60
C LYS A 58 9.19 7.39 -6.96
N LEU A 59 8.51 6.58 -6.17
CA LEU A 59 7.10 6.26 -6.39
C LEU A 59 6.23 7.36 -5.76
N PRO A 60 5.18 7.81 -6.46
CA PRO A 60 4.29 8.84 -5.95
C PRO A 60 3.36 8.24 -4.90
N GLY A 61 3.84 7.96 -3.70
CA GLY A 61 3.03 7.32 -2.65
C GLY A 61 3.76 7.31 -1.31
N LYS A 62 3.00 7.27 -0.22
CA LYS A 62 3.56 7.24 1.13
C LYS A 62 3.91 5.81 1.50
N ARG A 63 5.19 5.56 1.79
CA ARG A 63 5.62 4.26 2.33
C ARG A 63 4.98 4.06 3.69
N VAL A 64 4.16 3.04 3.79
CA VAL A 64 3.55 2.61 5.04
C VAL A 64 4.16 1.27 5.43
N GLN A 65 4.48 1.11 6.72
CA GLN A 65 4.96 -0.18 7.19
C GLN A 65 3.81 -1.18 7.08
N ILE A 66 4.07 -2.31 6.39
CA ILE A 66 3.29 -3.53 6.58
C ILE A 66 3.70 -4.04 7.96
N LYS A 67 3.12 -3.44 9.00
CA LYS A 67 3.22 -3.99 10.33
C LYS A 67 2.42 -5.29 10.25
N GLY A 68 3.12 -6.43 10.34
CA GLY A 68 2.51 -7.73 10.63
C GLY A 68 1.84 -7.68 12.00
N SER A 69 0.72 -6.99 12.06
CA SER A 69 -0.18 -6.83 13.19
C SER A 69 -1.43 -6.17 12.61
N PHE A 70 -2.46 -6.98 12.35
CA PHE A 70 -3.85 -6.52 12.39
C PHE A 70 -4.03 -5.69 13.67
N GLY A 71 -3.94 -4.36 13.57
CA GLY A 71 -3.91 -3.52 14.74
C GLY A 71 -4.03 -2.06 14.36
N SER A 72 -5.26 -1.56 14.45
CA SER A 72 -5.65 -0.14 14.33
C SER A 72 -5.98 0.36 12.93
N ALA A 73 -6.94 -0.31 12.28
CA ALA A 73 -8.02 0.40 11.59
C ALA A 73 -9.38 -0.10 12.11
N VAL A 74 -9.50 -0.24 13.45
CA VAL A 74 -10.80 -0.27 14.11
C VAL A 74 -10.79 0.78 15.21
N ARG A 75 -11.20 1.99 14.84
CA ARG A 75 -12.14 2.75 15.66
C ARG A 75 -12.98 3.60 14.72
N ALA A 76 -13.82 2.92 13.93
CA ALA A 76 -15.13 3.49 13.64
C ALA A 76 -15.88 3.46 14.98
N GLU A 77 -15.64 4.47 15.81
CA GLU A 77 -16.59 4.79 16.86
C GLU A 77 -17.75 5.48 16.17
N VAL A 78 -18.70 4.68 15.69
CA VAL A 78 -20.08 5.14 15.68
C VAL A 78 -20.57 4.98 17.12
N PRO A 79 -20.76 6.06 17.91
CA PRO A 79 -21.56 5.96 19.11
C PRO A 79 -23.02 5.77 18.67
N SER A 80 -23.40 4.52 18.39
CA SER A 80 -24.80 4.12 18.38
C SER A 80 -25.26 4.05 19.83
N GLY A 81 -26.30 4.81 20.14
CA GLY A 81 -26.63 5.28 21.49
C GLY A 81 -27.34 4.30 22.41
N ASP A 82 -27.66 4.82 23.61
CA ASP A 82 -28.76 4.37 24.47
C ASP A 82 -29.15 5.56 25.39
N ASN A 83 -30.43 5.93 25.38
CA ASN A 83 -31.05 6.90 26.27
C ASN A 83 -32.38 6.33 26.73
#